data_AF-A0A9X1QNI6-F1
#
_entry.id   AF-A0A9X1QNI6-F1
#
_cell.length_a   1.000
_cell.length_b   1.000
_cell.length_c   1.000
_cell.angle_alpha   90.00
_cell.angle_beta   90.00
_cell.angle_gamma   90.00
#
_symmetry.space_group_name_H-M   'P 1'
#
loop_
_entity.id
_entity.type
_entity.pdbx_description
1 polymer ?
#
loop_
_entity_poly.entity_id
_entity_poly.type
_entity_poly.pdbx_seq_one_letter_code
_entity_poly.pdbx_strand_id
1 'polypeptide(L)'
;MTLGPWEIALIILLVIVLFGAKRLPDAARSLGRSMRIFKSEVKEMGRDDERDEAQRAQQAQQTQQALPPQQPATPQQQGFSAQAQPQQPPQAAPQQQPHDPQQPQQ
;
A
#
# COMPACT_ATOMS: atom_id res chain seq x y z
N MET A 1 -19.58 22.89 35.59
CA MET A 1 -19.88 23.95 34.62
C MET A 1 -19.83 23.32 33.24
N THR A 2 -20.98 22.86 32.74
CA THR A 2 -21.09 22.20 31.43
C THR A 2 -21.18 23.27 30.35
N LEU A 3 -20.38 23.15 29.28
CA LEU A 3 -20.53 24.03 28.12
C LEU A 3 -21.95 23.92 27.60
N GLY A 4 -22.72 24.98 27.78
CA GLY A 4 -24.07 25.08 27.30
C GLY A 4 -24.12 25.25 25.78
N PRO A 5 -25.30 25.03 25.17
CA PRO A 5 -25.53 25.37 23.77
C PRO A 5 -25.13 26.81 23.42
N TRP A 6 -25.21 27.72 24.40
CA TRP A 6 -24.87 29.13 24.24
C TRP A 6 -23.36 29.36 24.06
N GLU A 7 -22.52 28.73 24.87
CA GLU A 7 -21.06 28.81 24.73
C GLU A 7 -20.58 28.20 23.40
N ILE A 8 -21.20 27.09 22.97
CA ILE A 8 -20.88 26.47 21.68
C ILE A 8 -21.24 27.44 20.53
N ALA A 9 -22.39 28.11 20.59
CA ALA A 9 -22.79 29.09 19.58
C ALA A 9 -21.78 30.26 19.49
N LEU A 10 -21.27 30.75 20.63
CA LEU A 10 -20.24 31.80 20.66
C LEU A 10 -18.92 31.35 20.02
N ILE A 11 -18.50 30.11 20.28
CA ILE A 11 -17.28 29.55 19.67
C ILE A 11 -17.46 29.42 18.15
N ILE A 12 -18.60 28.90 17.69
CA ILE A 12 -18.89 28.79 16.25
C ILE A 12 -18.90 30.17 15.60
N LEU A 13 -19.50 31.17 16.25
CA LEU A 13 -19.50 32.54 15.76
C LEU A 13 -18.08 33.08 15.61
N LEU A 14 -17.21 32.85 16.59
CA LEU A 14 -15.80 33.26 16.53
C LEU A 14 -15.07 32.59 15.37
N VAL A 15 -15.27 31.28 15.15
CA VAL A 15 -14.69 30.55 14.02
C VAL A 15 -15.20 31.11 12.68
N ILE A 16 -16.51 31.43 12.57
CA ILE A 16 -17.08 32.05 11.37
C ILE A 16 -16.47 33.43 11.11
N VAL A 17 -16.20 34.23 12.13
CA VAL A 17 -15.57 35.55 11.96
C VAL A 17 -14.13 35.42 11.50
N LEU A 18 -13.36 34.48 12.06
CA LEU A 18 -11.95 34.28 11.72
C LEU A 18 -11.75 33.66 10.32
N PHE A 19 -12.55 32.66 9.99
CA PHE A 19 -12.41 31.92 8.73
C PHE A 19 -13.33 32.47 7.61
N GLY A 20 -14.42 33.14 7.98
CA GLY A 20 -15.44 33.63 7.06
C GLY A 20 -16.56 32.62 6.80
N ALA A 21 -17.80 33.10 6.67
CA ALA A 21 -18.99 32.27 6.44
C ALA A 21 -18.93 31.41 5.15
N LYS A 22 -18.13 31.81 4.16
CA LYS A 22 -17.92 31.03 2.91
C LYS A 22 -16.88 29.92 3.04
N ARG A 23 -15.91 30.02 3.97
CA ARG A 23 -14.80 29.04 4.08
C ARG A 23 -15.16 27.83 4.92
N LEU A 24 -15.98 28.02 5.95
CA LEU A 24 -16.47 26.94 6.82
C LEU A 24 -17.23 25.82 6.03
N PRO A 25 -18.22 26.13 5.17
CA PRO A 25 -18.91 25.11 4.40
C PRO A 25 -18.02 24.47 3.33
N ASP A 26 -17.05 25.19 2.78
CA ASP A 26 -16.10 24.67 1.80
C ASP A 26 -15.13 23.66 2.46
N ALA A 27 -14.55 24.04 3.60
CA ALA A 27 -13.71 23.17 4.43
C ALA A 27 -14.48 21.92 4.89
N ALA A 28 -15.70 22.06 5.40
CA ALA A 28 -16.53 20.93 5.80
C ALA A 28 -16.86 20.00 4.62
N ARG A 29 -17.13 20.54 3.42
CA ARG A 29 -17.39 19.73 2.21
C ARG A 29 -16.15 18.98 1.71
N SER A 30 -14.96 19.59 1.80
CA SER A 30 -13.71 18.92 1.41
C SER A 30 -13.34 17.82 2.40
N LEU A 31 -13.37 18.11 3.70
CA LEU A 31 -13.15 17.16 4.79
C LEU A 31 -14.17 16.00 4.75
N GLY A 32 -15.45 16.31 4.51
CA GLY A 32 -16.51 15.30 4.43
C GLY A 32 -16.33 14.33 3.26
N ARG A 33 -15.82 14.81 2.11
CA ARG A 33 -15.47 13.92 1.00
C ARG A 33 -14.31 12.99 1.36
N SER A 34 -13.25 13.51 1.96
CA SER A 34 -12.11 12.70 2.41
C SER A 34 -12.52 11.67 3.47
N MET A 35 -13.33 12.07 4.46
CA MET A 35 -13.84 11.15 5.49
C MET A 35 -14.76 10.06 4.91
N ARG A 36 -15.55 10.38 3.88
CA ARG A 36 -16.40 9.38 3.21
C ARG A 36 -15.58 8.31 2.51
N ILE A 37 -14.55 8.71 1.77
CA ILE A 37 -13.65 7.79 1.06
C ILE A 37 -12.94 6.90 2.09
N PHE A 38 -12.32 7.51 3.11
CA PHE A 38 -11.66 6.77 4.18
C PHE A 38 -12.59 5.78 4.88
N LYS A 39 -13.82 6.18 5.22
CA LYS A 39 -14.80 5.30 5.86
C LYS A 39 -15.26 4.16 4.96
N SER A 40 -15.36 4.40 3.65
CA SER A 40 -15.65 3.36 2.66
C SER A 40 -14.52 2.35 2.57
N GLU A 41 -13.27 2.79 2.50
CA GLU A 41 -12.10 1.91 2.43
C GLU A 41 -11.94 1.08 3.72
N VAL A 42 -12.08 1.71 4.88
CA VAL A 42 -12.04 1.00 6.18
C VAL A 42 -13.16 -0.02 6.31
N LYS A 43 -14.35 0.28 5.77
CA LYS A 43 -15.50 -0.65 5.78
C LYS A 43 -15.32 -1.79 4.79
N GLU A 44 -14.69 -1.54 3.65
CA GLU A 44 -14.38 -2.58 2.65
C GLU A 44 -13.36 -3.56 3.23
N MET A 45 -12.30 -3.06 3.90
CA MET A 45 -11.32 -3.92 4.59
C MET A 45 -11.97 -4.81 5.65
N GLY A 46 -12.89 -4.26 6.45
CA GLY A 46 -13.61 -5.07 7.43
C GLY A 46 -14.57 -6.09 6.81
N ARG A 47 -15.05 -5.86 5.59
CA ARG A 47 -15.95 -6.76 4.87
C ARG A 47 -15.22 -7.83 4.05
N ASP A 48 -14.01 -7.55 3.57
CA ASP A 48 -13.19 -8.55 2.88
C ASP A 48 -12.86 -9.69 3.84
N ASP A 49 -12.47 -9.39 5.09
CA ASP A 49 -12.31 -10.42 6.15
C ASP A 49 -13.56 -11.31 6.30
N GLU A 50 -14.76 -10.74 6.30
CA GLU A 50 -16.02 -11.51 6.41
C GLU A 50 -16.40 -12.27 5.13
N ARG A 51 -16.05 -11.73 3.95
CA ARG A 51 -16.37 -12.35 2.64
C ARG A 51 -15.39 -13.44 2.26
N ASP A 52 -14.10 -13.27 2.54
CA ASP A 52 -13.07 -14.27 2.29
C ASP A 52 -13.33 -15.55 3.09
N GLU A 53 -13.80 -15.46 4.34
CA GLU A 53 -14.21 -16.64 5.11
C GLU A 53 -15.43 -17.35 4.49
N ALA A 54 -16.44 -16.62 4.03
CA ALA A 54 -17.62 -17.19 3.39
C ALA A 54 -17.31 -17.83 2.03
N GLN A 55 -16.39 -17.25 1.25
CA GLN A 55 -16.01 -17.73 -0.07
C GLN A 55 -15.07 -18.94 0.02
N ARG A 56 -14.17 -18.97 1.02
CA ARG A 56 -13.29 -20.11 1.31
C ARG A 56 -14.06 -21.34 1.82
N ALA A 57 -15.12 -21.13 2.60
CA ALA A 57 -16.02 -22.21 3.03
C ALA A 57 -16.78 -22.85 1.86
N GLN A 58 -17.22 -22.04 0.87
CA GLN A 58 -17.91 -22.53 -0.33
C GLN A 58 -16.94 -23.25 -1.29
N GLN A 59 -15.72 -22.74 -1.45
CA GLN A 59 -14.71 -23.35 -2.33
C GLN A 59 -14.17 -24.68 -1.77
N ALA A 60 -14.01 -24.80 -0.45
CA ALA A 60 -13.61 -26.05 0.20
C ALA A 60 -14.61 -27.19 -0.02
N GLN A 61 -15.90 -26.88 -0.21
CA GLN A 61 -16.97 -27.86 -0.42
C GLN A 61 -17.02 -28.38 -1.87
N GLN A 62 -16.53 -27.61 -2.85
CA GLN A 62 -16.48 -28.02 -4.26
C GLN A 62 -15.26 -28.90 -4.60
N THR A 63 -14.12 -28.71 -3.92
CA THR A 63 -12.88 -29.47 -4.21
C THR A 63 -12.91 -30.91 -3.67
N GLN A 64 -13.83 -31.26 -2.76
CA GLN A 64 -13.93 -32.61 -2.17
C GLN A 64 -14.65 -33.65 -3.06
N GLN A 65 -15.30 -33.26 -4.16
CA GLN A 65 -16.04 -34.20 -5.03
C GLN A 65 -15.27 -34.68 -6.28
N ALA A 66 -14.01 -34.28 -6.49
CA ALA A 66 -13.29 -34.55 -7.74
C ALA A 66 -11.88 -35.18 -7.60
N LEU A 67 -11.60 -35.95 -6.55
CA LEU A 67 -10.27 -36.59 -6.36
C LEU A 67 -10.33 -38.09 -6.69
N PRO A 68 -9.66 -38.56 -7.76
CA PRO A 68 -9.22 -39.96 -7.87
C PRO A 68 -8.18 -40.28 -6.77
N PRO A 69 -8.07 -41.53 -6.29
CA PRO A 69 -7.18 -41.90 -5.18
C PRO A 69 -5.70 -41.62 -5.52
N GLN A 70 -5.06 -40.71 -4.78
CA GLN A 70 -3.63 -40.44 -4.90
C GLN A 70 -2.81 -41.52 -4.17
N GLN A 71 -1.98 -42.23 -4.93
CA GLN A 71 -0.91 -43.09 -4.42
C GLN A 71 0.20 -42.23 -3.78
N PRO A 72 0.80 -42.65 -2.66
CA PRO A 72 1.83 -41.86 -1.98
C PRO A 72 3.14 -41.89 -2.78
N ALA A 73 3.52 -40.75 -3.37
CA ALA A 73 4.83 -40.55 -3.97
C ALA A 73 5.86 -40.28 -2.86
N THR A 74 6.74 -41.26 -2.63
CA THR A 74 7.94 -41.11 -1.80
C THR A 74 8.89 -40.10 -2.46
N PRO A 75 9.35 -39.03 -1.79
CA PRO A 75 10.39 -38.16 -2.32
C PRO A 75 11.73 -38.89 -2.32
N GLN A 76 12.15 -39.42 -3.46
CA GLN A 76 13.52 -39.91 -3.65
C GLN A 76 14.49 -38.73 -3.70
N GLN A 77 15.30 -38.61 -2.65
CA GLN A 77 16.53 -37.83 -2.66
C GLN A 77 17.43 -38.27 -3.83
N GLN A 78 17.72 -37.37 -4.75
CA GLN A 78 18.89 -37.45 -5.60
C GLN A 78 19.64 -36.12 -5.47
N GLY A 79 20.62 -36.12 -4.57
CA GLY A 79 21.67 -35.13 -4.58
C GLY A 79 22.68 -35.50 -5.65
N PHE A 80 22.91 -34.60 -6.61
CA PHE A 80 24.19 -34.47 -7.30
C PHE A 80 24.44 -32.98 -7.60
N SER A 81 25.54 -32.50 -7.03
CA SER A 81 26.36 -31.34 -7.43
C SER A 81 25.73 -29.94 -7.44
N ALA A 82 26.15 -29.17 -6.45
CA ALA A 82 26.31 -27.73 -6.51
C ALA A 82 27.02 -27.31 -7.82
N GLN A 83 26.32 -26.56 -8.68
CA GLN A 83 26.96 -25.71 -9.68
C GLN A 83 27.41 -24.41 -9.00
N ALA A 84 28.54 -24.49 -8.29
CA ALA A 84 29.39 -23.33 -8.05
C ALA A 84 30.10 -23.01 -9.37
N GLN A 85 29.49 -22.17 -10.20
CA GLN A 85 30.09 -21.75 -11.45
C GLN A 85 31.22 -20.73 -11.16
N PRO A 86 32.48 -21.01 -11.58
CA PRO A 86 33.64 -20.19 -11.26
C PRO A 86 33.68 -18.88 -12.08
N GLN A 87 33.83 -17.77 -11.36
CA GLN A 87 34.66 -16.60 -11.68
C GLN A 87 34.48 -15.96 -13.07
N GLN A 88 33.68 -14.88 -13.12
CA GLN A 88 33.81 -13.86 -14.16
C GLN A 88 35.17 -13.16 -14.01
N PRO A 89 35.96 -13.01 -15.10
CA PRO A 89 37.27 -12.38 -15.03
C PRO A 89 37.17 -10.89 -14.65
N PRO A 90 38.13 -10.36 -13.87
CA PRO A 90 38.17 -8.97 -13.47
C PRO A 90 38.37 -8.07 -14.68
N GLN A 91 37.42 -7.19 -14.95
CA GLN A 91 37.60 -6.08 -15.89
C GLN A 91 38.54 -5.05 -15.26
N ALA A 92 39.84 -5.32 -15.37
CA ALA A 92 40.89 -4.34 -15.19
C ALA A 92 41.55 -4.13 -16.56
N ALA A 93 41.12 -3.10 -17.27
CA ALA A 93 41.93 -2.43 -18.29
C ALA A 93 41.90 -0.93 -17.98
N PRO A 94 43.06 -0.34 -17.61
CA PRO A 94 43.19 1.06 -17.25
C PRO A 94 43.50 1.93 -18.49
N GLN A 95 43.17 3.24 -18.39
CA GLN A 95 43.73 4.36 -19.19
C GLN A 95 43.16 4.47 -20.63
N GLN A 96 42.78 5.61 -21.20
CA GLN A 96 43.09 7.03 -20.96
C GLN A 96 42.10 7.83 -21.82
N GLN A 97 41.44 8.85 -21.27
CA GLN A 97 41.05 9.98 -22.09
C GLN A 97 41.01 11.27 -21.25
N PRO A 98 42.15 11.96 -21.10
CA PRO A 98 42.17 13.38 -20.78
C PRO A 98 41.74 14.12 -22.05
N HIS A 99 40.51 14.62 -22.09
CA HIS A 99 40.08 15.61 -23.06
C HIS A 99 39.64 16.85 -22.33
N ASP A 100 40.60 17.75 -22.09
CA ASP A 100 40.32 19.17 -21.91
C ASP A 100 41.49 20.00 -22.47
N PRO A 101 41.49 20.32 -23.78
CA PRO A 101 42.29 21.41 -24.30
C PRO A 101 41.55 22.73 -24.10
N GLN A 102 41.97 23.45 -23.05
CA GLN A 102 42.11 24.91 -22.96
C GLN A 102 41.01 25.78 -23.61
N GLN A 103 40.20 26.43 -22.77
CA GLN A 103 39.71 27.77 -23.09
C GLN A 103 40.82 28.80 -22.87
N PRO A 104 41.24 29.57 -23.89
CA PRO A 104 41.96 30.81 -23.68
C PRO A 104 40.97 31.89 -23.19
N GLN A 105 41.28 32.51 -22.05
CA GLN A 105 40.67 33.77 -21.64
C GLN A 105 41.07 34.87 -22.62
N GLN A 106 40.07 35.52 -23.23
CA GLN A 106 40.12 36.88 -23.76
C GLN A 106 38.76 37.53 -23.49
#